data_AF-A0A536EIE0-F1
#
_entry.id   AF-A0A536EIE0-F1
#
_cell.length_a   1.000
_cell.length_b   1.000
_cell.length_c   1.000
_cell.angle_alpha   90.00
_cell.angle_beta   90.00
_cell.angle_gamma   90.00
#
_symmetry.space_group_name_H-M   'P 1'
#
loop_
_entity.id
_entity.type
_entity.pdbx_description
1 polymer ?
#
loop_
_entity_poly.entity_id
_entity_poly.type
_entity_poly.pdbx_seq_one_letter_code
_entity_poly.pdbx_strand_id
1 'polypeptide(L)'
;MRRLVFVVVVGGLLAAIPLSAVASENLLASSVRRAEVAFNQTLADAVRGGLDSGAADTLTWRYVQVQAIKTSSWWQLPLTEHRKLDALGRLDSDLRAAYQKQIDESRDALDRQLHRWNTMLAEAQTAGVSLDGLDEEAARFAQAGPAVATPNQLLALASVVGQQYAVLNGKLAAYRTALAQVDAAMQTANGLLATAGQYSQLSLSAFKDQLTIASTALAAVRSADGIPPILAQVQQAAVGVQGLLDARSAAFNQLADTRSTLASAQSIGAALGNHPGTINVLAGQLSGAADQATFQSITAQLYQEKQSLASAIYLKETVPVAYNAGVGKVIVISLSRQVLTAYQDGNAILTTLVATGRPQLPTPPGVYHIFARYSPYKFISPWPYGSPWWYPSAWTSFAMEFIGGGYFIHDAPWRSWYGPGANLYNGTHGCVNVPYSPMATLWNWAPNGTTVVVQY
;
A
#
# COMPACT_ATOMS: atom_id res chain seq x y z
N MET A 1 -61.43 64.02 -93.19
CA MET A 1 -62.16 64.36 -91.93
C MET A 1 -62.40 63.07 -91.14
N ARG A 2 -62.22 63.11 -89.80
CA ARG A 2 -62.84 62.24 -88.74
C ARG A 2 -62.61 60.71 -88.83
N ARG A 3 -61.86 60.10 -87.90
CA ARG A 3 -62.19 59.59 -86.53
C ARG A 3 -62.90 58.22 -86.49
N LEU A 4 -62.24 57.29 -85.77
CA LEU A 4 -62.73 56.30 -84.75
C LEU A 4 -63.17 54.85 -85.14
N VAL A 5 -62.49 53.88 -84.48
CA VAL A 5 -62.96 52.67 -83.71
C VAL A 5 -62.90 51.24 -84.34
N PHE A 6 -62.15 50.37 -83.62
CA PHE A 6 -62.20 48.91 -83.32
C PHE A 6 -63.31 48.05 -83.97
N VAL A 7 -63.12 46.78 -84.40
CA VAL A 7 -62.73 45.54 -83.65
C VAL A 7 -62.21 44.42 -84.62
N VAL A 8 -61.31 43.60 -84.07
CA VAL A 8 -60.74 42.26 -84.39
C VAL A 8 -61.53 41.29 -85.29
N VAL A 9 -60.83 40.56 -86.20
CA VAL A 9 -60.92 39.08 -86.41
C VAL A 9 -59.58 38.52 -86.95
N VAL A 10 -59.23 37.34 -86.42
CA VAL A 10 -58.06 36.46 -86.61
C VAL A 10 -57.97 35.82 -88.01
N GLY A 11 -56.74 35.56 -88.49
CA GLY A 11 -56.50 34.59 -89.56
C GLY A 11 -55.05 34.50 -90.08
N GLY A 12 -54.27 33.55 -89.54
CA GLY A 12 -53.26 32.75 -90.25
C GLY A 12 -51.89 33.37 -90.57
N LEU A 13 -50.84 32.83 -89.93
CA LEU A 13 -49.55 32.62 -90.61
C LEU A 13 -48.71 31.54 -89.92
N LEU A 14 -48.42 30.50 -90.70
CA LEU A 14 -47.54 29.38 -90.41
C LEU A 14 -46.07 29.83 -90.33
N ALA A 15 -45.43 29.40 -89.25
CA ALA A 15 -44.05 28.90 -89.16
C ALA A 15 -43.00 29.49 -90.12
N ALA A 16 -42.36 30.56 -89.67
CA ALA A 16 -40.92 30.73 -89.83
C ALA A 16 -40.31 30.76 -88.42
N ILE A 17 -39.94 29.58 -87.89
CA ILE A 17 -39.03 29.54 -86.74
C ILE A 17 -37.69 30.01 -87.28
N PRO A 18 -37.13 31.13 -86.79
CA PRO A 18 -35.81 31.52 -87.26
C PRO A 18 -34.82 30.42 -86.83
N LEU A 19 -33.96 29.96 -87.74
CA LEU A 19 -32.89 28.99 -87.48
C LEU A 19 -32.01 29.37 -86.26
N SER A 20 -32.02 30.64 -85.86
CA SER A 20 -31.38 31.14 -84.64
C SER A 20 -32.06 30.70 -83.33
N ALA A 21 -33.36 30.39 -83.32
CA ALA A 21 -34.11 29.93 -82.14
C ALA A 21 -33.86 28.43 -81.86
N VAL A 22 -33.74 27.60 -82.89
CA VAL A 22 -33.42 26.16 -82.72
C VAL A 22 -31.93 25.97 -82.35
N ALA A 23 -31.05 26.83 -82.87
CA ALA A 23 -29.64 26.84 -82.49
C ALA A 23 -29.43 27.28 -81.03
N SER A 24 -30.21 28.27 -80.54
CA SER A 24 -30.12 28.73 -79.15
C SER A 24 -30.70 27.73 -78.14
N GLU A 25 -31.76 26.98 -78.50
CA GLU A 25 -32.31 25.89 -77.68
C GLU A 25 -31.31 24.74 -77.49
N ASN A 26 -30.63 24.31 -78.56
CA ASN A 26 -29.59 23.26 -78.48
C ASN A 26 -28.39 23.71 -77.61
N LEU A 27 -28.04 24.99 -77.65
CA LEU A 27 -26.97 25.55 -76.82
C LEU A 27 -27.38 25.58 -75.34
N LEU A 28 -28.60 25.99 -75.00
CA LEU A 28 -29.10 26.02 -73.62
C LEU A 28 -29.18 24.62 -72.99
N ALA A 29 -29.77 23.64 -73.70
CA ALA A 29 -29.85 22.26 -73.23
C ALA A 29 -28.46 21.63 -73.03
N SER A 30 -27.51 21.91 -73.94
CA SER A 30 -26.11 21.45 -73.78
C SER A 30 -25.43 22.08 -72.56
N SER A 31 -25.80 23.32 -72.23
CA SER A 31 -25.24 24.06 -71.09
C SER A 31 -25.78 23.52 -69.77
N VAL A 32 -27.07 23.20 -69.69
CA VAL A 32 -27.67 22.53 -68.54
C VAL A 32 -27.02 21.18 -68.30
N ARG A 33 -26.87 20.35 -69.33
CA ARG A 33 -26.24 19.03 -69.20
C ARG A 33 -24.79 19.12 -68.70
N ARG A 34 -24.02 20.10 -69.18
CA ARG A 34 -22.66 20.36 -68.67
C ARG A 34 -22.67 20.80 -67.21
N ALA A 35 -23.58 21.68 -66.83
CA ALA A 35 -23.71 22.16 -65.45
C ALA A 35 -24.15 21.03 -64.49
N GLU A 36 -25.03 20.14 -64.92
CA GLU A 36 -25.44 18.96 -64.14
C GLU A 36 -24.29 18.00 -63.89
N VAL A 37 -23.50 17.67 -64.94
CA VAL A 37 -22.32 16.80 -64.81
C VAL A 37 -21.28 17.46 -63.91
N ALA A 38 -21.01 18.75 -64.10
CA ALA A 38 -20.07 19.49 -63.28
C ALA A 38 -20.48 19.50 -61.81
N PHE A 39 -21.75 19.82 -61.50
CA PHE A 39 -22.25 19.83 -60.13
C PHE A 39 -22.14 18.45 -59.47
N ASN A 40 -22.56 17.39 -60.16
CA ASN A 40 -22.52 16.04 -59.62
C ASN A 40 -21.08 15.58 -59.31
N GLN A 41 -20.13 15.93 -60.19
CA GLN A 41 -18.72 15.63 -59.98
C GLN A 41 -18.14 16.44 -58.80
N THR A 42 -18.41 17.73 -58.71
CA THR A 42 -17.98 18.58 -57.59
C THR A 42 -18.57 18.10 -56.26
N LEU A 43 -19.85 17.68 -56.25
CA LEU A 43 -20.49 17.13 -55.05
C LEU A 43 -19.84 15.82 -54.63
N ALA A 44 -19.58 14.90 -55.57
CA ALA A 44 -18.90 13.65 -55.28
C ALA A 44 -17.47 13.87 -54.75
N ASP A 45 -16.74 14.84 -55.30
CA ASP A 45 -15.41 15.22 -54.84
C ASP A 45 -15.45 15.83 -53.43
N ALA A 46 -16.42 16.70 -53.15
CA ALA A 46 -16.62 17.29 -51.84
C ALA A 46 -16.97 16.22 -50.78
N VAL A 47 -17.86 15.28 -51.11
CA VAL A 47 -18.20 14.15 -50.23
C VAL A 47 -16.98 13.27 -49.96
N ARG A 48 -16.19 12.92 -51.00
CA ARG A 48 -14.92 12.19 -50.81
C ARG A 48 -13.91 12.98 -49.97
N GLY A 49 -13.92 14.30 -50.10
CA GLY A 49 -13.10 15.22 -49.31
C GLY A 49 -13.57 15.39 -47.85
N GLY A 50 -14.77 14.94 -47.50
CA GLY A 50 -15.30 15.01 -46.14
C GLY A 50 -16.36 16.10 -45.92
N LEU A 51 -17.15 16.43 -46.94
CA LEU A 51 -18.39 17.18 -46.75
C LEU A 51 -19.32 16.43 -45.79
N ASP A 52 -19.91 17.15 -44.82
CA ASP A 52 -20.86 16.58 -43.88
C ASP A 52 -22.03 15.85 -44.59
N SER A 53 -22.40 14.71 -44.04
CA SER A 53 -23.46 13.84 -44.60
C SER A 53 -24.82 14.55 -44.69
N GLY A 54 -25.20 15.37 -43.70
CA GLY A 54 -26.46 16.10 -43.74
C GLY A 54 -26.47 17.22 -44.77
N ALA A 55 -25.34 17.91 -44.94
CA ALA A 55 -25.15 18.89 -46.01
C ALA A 55 -25.19 18.23 -47.40
N ALA A 56 -24.52 17.09 -47.56
CA ALA A 56 -24.51 16.31 -48.80
C ALA A 56 -25.91 15.79 -49.17
N ASP A 57 -26.66 15.26 -48.21
CA ASP A 57 -28.04 14.79 -48.40
C ASP A 57 -28.97 15.92 -48.81
N THR A 58 -28.84 17.09 -48.17
CA THR A 58 -29.62 18.29 -48.48
C THR A 58 -29.35 18.76 -49.91
N LEU A 59 -28.08 18.83 -50.32
CA LEU A 59 -27.70 19.25 -51.67
C LEU A 59 -28.15 18.23 -52.73
N THR A 60 -28.04 16.94 -52.43
CA THR A 60 -28.51 15.84 -53.29
C THR A 60 -30.02 15.92 -53.49
N TRP A 61 -30.79 16.10 -52.41
CA TRP A 61 -32.25 16.24 -52.49
C TRP A 61 -32.65 17.45 -53.32
N ARG A 62 -32.01 18.62 -53.10
CA ARG A 62 -32.30 19.84 -53.88
C ARG A 62 -31.92 19.67 -55.35
N TYR A 63 -30.84 18.95 -55.66
CA TYR A 63 -30.46 18.62 -57.03
C TYR A 63 -31.53 17.76 -57.74
N VAL A 64 -32.11 16.76 -57.05
CA VAL A 64 -33.24 15.99 -57.57
C VAL A 64 -34.45 16.88 -57.89
N GLN A 65 -34.73 17.91 -57.07
CA GLN A 65 -35.79 18.88 -57.37
C GLN A 65 -35.51 19.68 -58.65
N VAL A 66 -34.25 20.04 -58.91
CA VAL A 66 -33.85 20.74 -60.15
C VAL A 66 -34.02 19.83 -61.38
N GLN A 67 -33.65 18.56 -61.27
CA GLN A 67 -33.86 17.57 -62.34
C GLN A 67 -35.36 17.34 -62.64
N ALA A 68 -36.22 17.46 -61.63
CA ALA A 68 -37.66 17.29 -61.75
C ALA A 68 -38.38 18.47 -62.46
N ILE A 69 -37.69 19.58 -62.75
CA ILE A 69 -38.27 20.73 -63.48
C ILE A 69 -38.60 20.29 -64.91
N LYS A 70 -39.90 20.36 -65.27
CA LYS A 70 -40.43 19.99 -66.60
C LYS A 70 -41.09 21.17 -67.30
N THR A 71 -41.13 21.10 -68.63
CA THR A 71 -41.83 22.08 -69.48
C THR A 71 -43.30 21.66 -69.64
N SER A 72 -44.24 22.60 -69.50
CA SER A 72 -45.67 22.33 -69.75
C SER A 72 -46.09 22.63 -71.19
N SER A 73 -45.25 23.32 -71.96
CA SER A 73 -45.49 23.64 -73.37
C SER A 73 -44.17 23.89 -74.09
N TRP A 74 -44.12 23.60 -75.39
CA TRP A 74 -42.91 23.70 -76.21
C TRP A 74 -42.29 25.10 -76.24
N TRP A 75 -43.10 26.16 -76.18
CA TRP A 75 -42.62 27.56 -76.15
C TRP A 75 -42.00 27.97 -74.80
N GLN A 76 -42.19 27.17 -73.74
CA GLN A 76 -41.60 27.41 -72.40
C GLN A 76 -40.24 26.75 -72.22
N LEU A 77 -39.76 25.97 -73.19
CA LEU A 77 -38.50 25.24 -73.10
C LEU A 77 -37.32 26.16 -72.75
N PRO A 78 -37.10 27.29 -73.44
CA PRO A 78 -35.95 28.16 -73.15
C PRO A 78 -36.01 28.77 -71.74
N LEU A 79 -37.21 29.15 -71.28
CA LEU A 79 -37.45 29.68 -69.93
C LEU A 79 -37.17 28.62 -68.85
N THR A 80 -37.46 27.36 -69.16
CA THR A 80 -37.27 26.23 -68.23
C THR A 80 -35.79 25.85 -68.13
N GLU A 81 -35.08 25.80 -69.26
CA GLU A 81 -33.63 25.57 -69.29
C GLU A 81 -32.86 26.69 -68.57
N HIS A 82 -33.27 27.96 -68.71
CA HIS A 82 -32.70 29.05 -67.92
C HIS A 82 -32.95 28.88 -66.42
N ARG A 83 -34.18 28.52 -65.99
CA ARG A 83 -34.46 28.25 -64.58
C ARG A 83 -33.62 27.11 -64.02
N LYS A 84 -33.36 26.06 -64.82
CA LYS A 84 -32.45 24.97 -64.42
C LYS A 84 -31.02 25.45 -64.26
N LEU A 85 -30.49 26.24 -65.21
CA LEU A 85 -29.16 26.83 -65.10
C LEU A 85 -29.02 27.70 -63.84
N ASP A 86 -29.99 28.57 -63.56
CA ASP A 86 -29.99 29.41 -62.36
C ASP A 86 -30.03 28.58 -61.08
N ALA A 87 -30.86 27.52 -61.04
CA ALA A 87 -30.96 26.65 -59.89
C ALA A 87 -29.68 25.82 -59.67
N LEU A 88 -29.04 25.33 -60.74
CA LEU A 88 -27.74 24.65 -60.68
C LEU A 88 -26.63 25.61 -60.23
N GLY A 89 -26.64 26.87 -60.69
CA GLY A 89 -25.70 27.89 -60.23
C GLY A 89 -25.85 28.19 -58.74
N ARG A 90 -27.08 28.23 -58.21
CA ARG A 90 -27.33 28.35 -56.77
C ARG A 90 -26.85 27.12 -56.00
N LEU A 91 -27.09 25.92 -56.52
CA LEU A 91 -26.61 24.67 -55.90
C LEU A 91 -25.08 24.61 -55.84
N ASP A 92 -24.39 24.99 -56.91
CA ASP A 92 -22.92 25.06 -56.94
C ASP A 92 -22.40 26.08 -55.92
N SER A 93 -23.04 27.26 -55.84
CA SER A 93 -22.70 28.27 -54.83
C SER A 93 -22.90 27.75 -53.39
N ASP A 94 -24.02 27.09 -53.13
CA ASP A 94 -24.34 26.55 -51.81
C ASP A 94 -23.41 25.39 -51.43
N LEU A 95 -23.06 24.52 -52.39
CA LEU A 95 -22.06 23.47 -52.20
C LEU A 95 -20.70 24.05 -51.85
N ARG A 96 -20.22 25.06 -52.59
CA ARG A 96 -18.94 25.73 -52.29
C ARG A 96 -18.97 26.37 -50.89
N ALA A 97 -20.06 27.03 -50.53
CA ALA A 97 -20.21 27.64 -49.20
C ALA A 97 -20.20 26.59 -48.09
N ALA A 98 -20.95 25.50 -48.25
CA ALA A 98 -20.98 24.41 -47.27
C ALA A 98 -19.62 23.72 -47.13
N TYR A 99 -18.96 23.43 -48.25
CA TYR A 99 -17.65 22.79 -48.24
C TYR A 99 -16.55 23.71 -47.69
N GLN A 100 -16.59 25.01 -48.00
CA GLN A 100 -15.66 26.00 -47.42
C GLN A 100 -15.84 26.09 -45.90
N LYS A 101 -17.09 26.13 -45.42
CA LYS A 101 -17.39 26.09 -43.99
C LYS A 101 -16.80 24.83 -43.33
N GLN A 102 -16.94 23.67 -43.96
CA GLN A 102 -16.37 22.42 -43.46
C GLN A 102 -14.84 22.44 -43.40
N ILE A 103 -14.18 23.07 -44.39
CA ILE A 103 -12.73 23.29 -44.38
C ILE A 103 -12.34 24.15 -43.19
N ASP A 104 -13.04 25.26 -42.95
CA ASP A 104 -12.73 26.19 -41.88
C ASP A 104 -12.92 25.54 -40.50
N GLU A 105 -14.01 24.79 -40.29
CA GLU A 105 -14.24 24.02 -39.06
C GLU A 105 -13.16 22.94 -38.83
N SER A 106 -12.70 22.29 -39.90
CA SER A 106 -11.64 21.28 -39.83
C SER A 106 -10.27 21.90 -39.54
N ARG A 107 -9.99 23.11 -40.05
CA ARG A 107 -8.80 23.91 -39.72
C ARG A 107 -8.82 24.31 -38.26
N ASP A 108 -9.94 24.84 -37.78
CA ASP A 108 -10.11 25.20 -36.37
C ASP A 108 -9.88 23.98 -35.45
N ALA A 109 -10.31 22.78 -35.86
CA ALA A 109 -10.07 21.55 -35.11
C ALA A 109 -8.57 21.20 -35.03
N LEU A 110 -7.85 21.33 -36.15
CA LEU A 110 -6.40 21.13 -36.20
C LEU A 110 -5.67 22.17 -35.33
N ASP A 111 -6.01 23.45 -35.46
CA ASP A 111 -5.38 24.54 -34.71
C ASP A 111 -5.54 24.36 -33.21
N ARG A 112 -6.71 23.89 -32.74
CA ARG A 112 -6.92 23.53 -31.33
C ARG A 112 -5.98 22.41 -30.87
N GLN A 113 -5.75 21.38 -31.68
CA GLN A 113 -4.84 20.29 -31.31
C GLN A 113 -3.38 20.75 -31.33
N LEU A 114 -2.98 21.55 -32.32
CA LEU A 114 -1.64 22.14 -32.38
C LEU A 114 -1.36 23.06 -31.19
N HIS A 115 -2.35 23.87 -30.80
CA HIS A 115 -2.22 24.71 -29.60
C HIS A 115 -1.99 23.86 -28.34
N ARG A 116 -2.81 22.83 -28.12
CA ARG A 116 -2.66 21.91 -26.98
C ARG A 116 -1.30 21.21 -26.97
N TRP A 117 -0.85 20.75 -28.14
CA TRP A 117 0.46 20.15 -28.32
C TRP A 117 1.60 21.10 -27.93
N ASN A 118 1.59 22.32 -28.48
CA ASN A 118 2.62 23.32 -28.21
C ASN A 118 2.68 23.73 -26.74
N THR A 119 1.52 23.91 -26.08
CA THR A 119 1.46 24.17 -24.64
C THR A 119 2.07 23.02 -23.84
N MET A 120 1.72 21.78 -24.17
CA MET A 120 2.24 20.60 -23.48
C MET A 120 3.76 20.42 -23.69
N LEU A 121 4.25 20.71 -24.90
CA LEU A 121 5.67 20.68 -25.21
C LEU A 121 6.44 21.70 -24.36
N ALA A 122 5.93 22.93 -24.25
CA ALA A 122 6.52 23.97 -23.41
C ALA A 122 6.50 23.58 -21.91
N GLU A 123 5.41 22.96 -21.44
CA GLU A 123 5.34 22.43 -20.07
C GLU A 123 6.39 21.33 -19.82
N ALA A 124 6.54 20.39 -20.76
CA ALA A 124 7.51 19.31 -20.67
C ALA A 124 8.96 19.84 -20.68
N GLN A 125 9.25 20.84 -21.52
CA GLN A 125 10.56 21.53 -21.53
C GLN A 125 10.84 22.23 -20.21
N THR A 126 9.85 22.95 -19.67
CA THR A 126 9.96 23.65 -18.37
C THR A 126 10.18 22.67 -17.23
N ALA A 127 9.54 21.50 -17.29
CA ALA A 127 9.73 20.42 -16.33
C ALA A 127 11.04 19.62 -16.53
N GLY A 128 11.80 19.91 -17.60
CA GLY A 128 13.02 19.20 -17.94
C GLY A 128 12.78 17.74 -18.34
N VAL A 129 11.63 17.39 -18.90
CA VAL A 129 11.36 16.03 -19.37
C VAL A 129 12.02 15.82 -20.73
N SER A 130 12.66 14.67 -20.95
CA SER A 130 13.22 14.31 -22.25
C SER A 130 12.11 14.23 -23.30
N LEU A 131 12.38 14.86 -24.44
CA LEU A 131 11.50 14.92 -25.60
C LEU A 131 11.95 13.98 -26.71
N ASP A 132 12.86 13.04 -26.43
CA ASP A 132 13.45 12.13 -27.43
C ASP A 132 12.36 11.53 -28.34
N GLY A 133 12.45 11.85 -29.63
CA GLY A 133 11.53 11.43 -30.70
C GLY A 133 10.32 12.33 -30.96
N LEU A 134 9.95 13.22 -30.04
CA LEU A 134 8.77 14.11 -30.16
C LEU A 134 9.10 15.44 -30.85
N ASP A 135 10.35 15.89 -30.80
CA ASP A 135 10.81 17.12 -31.46
C ASP A 135 10.80 16.99 -33.00
N GLU A 136 11.09 15.80 -33.53
CA GLU A 136 11.00 15.52 -34.97
C GLU A 136 9.55 15.51 -35.46
N GLU A 137 8.61 15.03 -34.66
CA GLU A 137 7.17 15.05 -34.97
C GLU A 137 6.60 16.47 -34.87
N ALA A 138 7.03 17.25 -33.87
CA ALA A 138 6.67 18.66 -33.75
C ALA A 138 7.10 19.48 -34.98
N ALA A 139 8.30 19.23 -35.51
CA ALA A 139 8.79 19.84 -36.73
C ALA A 139 7.96 19.43 -37.97
N ARG A 140 7.53 18.17 -38.05
CA ARG A 140 6.64 17.68 -39.13
C ARG A 140 5.26 18.34 -39.08
N PHE A 141 4.68 18.50 -37.89
CA PHE A 141 3.36 19.13 -37.75
C PHE A 141 3.39 20.63 -38.01
N ALA A 142 4.48 21.32 -37.64
CA ALA A 142 4.68 22.74 -37.94
C ALA A 142 4.83 23.02 -39.45
N GLN A 143 5.30 22.03 -40.23
CA GLN A 143 5.49 22.14 -41.69
C GLN A 143 4.27 21.71 -42.51
N ALA A 144 3.21 21.19 -41.88
CA ALA A 144 1.95 20.87 -42.55
C ALA A 144 1.16 22.15 -42.89
N GLY A 145 1.71 22.97 -43.78
CA GLY A 145 1.13 24.22 -44.29
C GLY A 145 0.07 24.03 -45.39
N PRO A 146 -0.51 25.14 -45.91
CA PRO A 146 -1.87 25.23 -46.45
C PRO A 146 -2.09 24.68 -47.87
N ALA A 147 -1.28 23.73 -48.35
CA ALA A 147 -1.41 23.19 -49.70
C ALA A 147 -2.63 22.25 -49.80
N VAL A 148 -3.75 22.80 -50.29
CA VAL A 148 -4.97 22.10 -50.77
C VAL A 148 -5.35 20.86 -49.92
N ALA A 149 -5.68 21.08 -48.65
CA ALA A 149 -6.15 20.03 -47.76
C ALA A 149 -7.68 19.96 -47.77
N THR A 150 -8.23 18.77 -48.01
CA THR A 150 -9.64 18.43 -47.80
C THR A 150 -9.97 18.36 -46.31
N PRO A 151 -11.26 18.53 -45.90
CA PRO A 151 -11.69 18.31 -44.52
C PRO A 151 -11.15 17.01 -43.89
N ASN A 152 -11.22 15.89 -44.60
CA ASN A 152 -10.73 14.59 -44.13
C ASN A 152 -9.22 14.60 -43.81
N GLN A 153 -8.40 15.25 -44.64
CA GLN A 153 -6.95 15.35 -44.40
C GLN A 153 -6.64 16.20 -43.16
N LEU A 154 -7.37 17.31 -42.98
CA LEU A 154 -7.23 18.19 -41.80
C LEU A 154 -7.61 17.46 -40.51
N LEU A 155 -8.74 16.73 -40.53
CA LEU A 155 -9.21 15.96 -39.38
C LEU A 155 -8.29 14.77 -39.06
N ALA A 156 -7.74 14.09 -40.07
CA ALA A 156 -6.76 13.03 -39.87
C ALA A 156 -5.50 13.56 -39.19
N LEU A 157 -4.98 14.71 -39.64
CA LEU A 157 -3.83 15.36 -39.01
C LEU A 157 -4.14 15.78 -37.57
N ALA A 158 -5.31 16.39 -37.33
CA ALA A 158 -5.76 16.75 -35.99
C ALA A 158 -5.83 15.53 -35.05
N SER A 159 -6.29 14.38 -35.55
CA SER A 159 -6.32 13.12 -34.81
C SER A 159 -4.92 12.64 -34.44
N VAL A 160 -3.97 12.68 -35.37
CA VAL A 160 -2.57 12.28 -35.11
C VAL A 160 -1.93 13.18 -34.05
N VAL A 161 -2.08 14.51 -34.17
CA VAL A 161 -1.59 15.47 -33.16
C VAL A 161 -2.22 15.19 -31.80
N GLY A 162 -3.53 14.90 -31.76
CA GLY A 162 -4.24 14.55 -30.53
C GLY A 162 -3.73 13.26 -29.87
N GLN A 163 -3.36 12.25 -30.66
CA GLN A 163 -2.76 11.01 -30.14
C GLN A 163 -1.38 11.27 -29.54
N GLN A 164 -0.53 12.02 -30.23
CA GLN A 164 0.81 12.35 -29.72
C GLN A 164 0.73 13.21 -28.45
N TYR A 165 -0.20 14.17 -28.40
CA TYR A 165 -0.51 14.91 -27.18
C TYR A 165 -0.82 13.97 -26.00
N ALA A 166 -1.66 12.94 -26.21
CA ALA A 166 -2.03 12.01 -25.15
C ALA A 166 -0.82 11.23 -24.62
N VAL A 167 0.10 10.82 -25.51
CA VAL A 167 1.35 10.14 -25.15
C VAL A 167 2.24 11.05 -24.31
N LEU A 168 2.49 12.29 -24.76
CA LEU A 168 3.32 13.25 -24.02
C LEU A 168 2.70 13.60 -22.67
N ASN A 169 1.39 13.83 -22.60
CA ASN A 169 0.67 14.09 -21.36
C ASN A 169 0.81 12.93 -20.37
N GLY A 170 0.70 11.68 -20.86
CA GLY A 170 0.92 10.48 -20.03
C GLY A 170 2.34 10.39 -19.48
N LYS A 171 3.36 10.63 -20.31
CA LYS A 171 4.77 10.65 -19.89
C LYS A 171 5.03 11.73 -18.83
N LEU A 172 4.51 12.94 -19.02
CA LEU A 172 4.66 14.04 -18.07
C LEU A 172 3.96 13.75 -16.74
N ALA A 173 2.75 13.18 -16.77
CA ALA A 173 2.03 12.79 -15.56
C ALA A 173 2.78 11.70 -14.78
N ALA A 174 3.32 10.68 -15.46
CA ALA A 174 4.12 9.64 -14.85
C ALA A 174 5.40 10.20 -14.21
N TYR A 175 6.10 11.10 -14.92
CA TYR A 175 7.29 11.77 -14.40
C TYR A 175 7.00 12.59 -13.14
N ARG A 176 5.96 13.44 -13.16
CA ARG A 176 5.53 14.23 -11.98
C ARG A 176 5.17 13.34 -10.79
N THR A 177 4.45 12.24 -11.04
CA THR A 177 4.07 11.27 -9.99
C THR A 177 5.31 10.63 -9.37
N ALA A 178 6.26 10.21 -10.19
CA ALA A 178 7.49 9.60 -9.70
C ALA A 178 8.38 10.58 -8.92
N LEU A 179 8.47 11.86 -9.35
CA LEU A 179 9.15 12.90 -8.57
C LEU A 179 8.52 13.09 -7.18
N ALA A 180 7.20 13.17 -7.11
CA ALA A 180 6.48 13.31 -5.83
C ALA A 180 6.74 12.13 -4.87
N GLN A 181 6.92 10.92 -5.40
CA GLN A 181 7.30 9.76 -4.60
C GLN A 181 8.71 9.89 -4.01
N VAL A 182 9.68 10.38 -4.81
CA VAL A 182 11.04 10.64 -4.31
C VAL A 182 11.04 11.75 -3.27
N ASP A 183 10.28 12.83 -3.47
CA ASP A 183 10.17 13.91 -2.49
C ASP A 183 9.62 13.43 -1.15
N ALA A 184 8.56 12.61 -1.17
CA ALA A 184 8.01 12.00 0.04
C ALA A 184 9.00 11.06 0.74
N ALA A 185 9.77 10.28 -0.04
CA ALA A 185 10.82 9.42 0.50
C ALA A 185 11.97 10.23 1.11
N MET A 186 12.38 11.33 0.47
CA MET A 186 13.42 12.25 0.96
C MET A 186 12.99 12.93 2.26
N GLN A 187 11.74 13.38 2.36
CA GLN A 187 11.18 13.94 3.61
C GLN A 187 11.23 12.92 4.76
N THR A 188 10.85 11.68 4.47
CA THR A 188 10.92 10.58 5.45
C THR A 188 12.35 10.33 5.91
N ALA A 189 13.29 10.17 4.96
CA ALA A 189 14.70 9.94 5.26
C ALA A 189 15.32 11.08 6.08
N ASN A 190 15.01 12.33 5.73
CA ASN A 190 15.47 13.52 6.46
C ASN A 190 14.88 13.60 7.87
N GLY A 191 13.59 13.24 8.04
CA GLY A 191 12.97 13.15 9.36
C GLY A 191 13.67 12.13 10.27
N LEU A 192 13.96 10.94 9.73
CA LEU A 192 14.72 9.90 10.45
C LEU A 192 16.14 10.36 10.79
N LEU A 193 16.84 11.02 9.87
CA LEU A 193 18.17 11.58 10.12
C LEU A 193 18.14 12.67 11.18
N ALA A 194 17.10 13.50 11.24
CA ALA A 194 16.93 14.51 12.28
C ALA A 194 16.73 13.85 13.66
N THR A 195 15.89 12.83 13.75
CA THR A 195 15.73 12.03 14.98
C THR A 195 17.04 11.36 15.39
N ALA A 196 17.72 10.72 14.45
CA ALA A 196 19.02 10.09 14.71
C ALA A 196 20.10 11.10 15.12
N GLY A 197 20.04 12.31 14.57
CA GLY A 197 20.94 13.42 14.88
C GLY A 197 20.85 13.93 16.32
N GLN A 198 19.80 13.58 17.07
CA GLN A 198 19.73 13.84 18.51
C GLN A 198 20.72 12.99 19.32
N TYR A 199 21.27 11.94 18.71
CA TYR A 199 22.23 11.03 19.32
C TYR A 199 23.60 11.24 18.70
N SER A 200 24.44 12.03 19.37
CA SER A 200 25.76 12.43 18.87
C SER A 200 26.72 11.27 18.60
N GLN A 201 26.47 10.11 19.22
CA GLN A 201 27.28 8.92 18.99
C GLN A 201 27.00 8.23 17.64
N LEU A 202 25.86 8.49 16.99
CA LEU A 202 25.47 7.75 15.80
C LEU A 202 26.25 8.17 14.56
N SER A 203 26.71 7.17 13.79
CA SER A 203 27.39 7.41 12.51
C SER A 203 26.36 7.63 11.41
N LEU A 204 26.19 8.88 10.99
CA LEU A 204 25.16 9.28 10.01
C LEU A 204 25.73 9.77 8.67
N SER A 205 27.05 9.90 8.53
CA SER A 205 27.69 10.46 7.33
C SER A 205 27.35 9.68 6.07
N ALA A 206 27.50 8.35 6.11
CA ALA A 206 27.22 7.49 4.96
C ALA A 206 25.77 7.62 4.45
N PHE A 207 24.80 7.75 5.36
CA PHE A 207 23.39 7.96 4.98
C PHE A 207 23.16 9.35 4.37
N LYS A 208 23.78 10.39 4.93
CA LYS A 208 23.73 11.75 4.37
C LYS A 208 24.36 11.82 2.97
N ASP A 209 25.47 11.12 2.77
CA ASP A 209 26.15 11.03 1.49
C ASP A 209 25.28 10.30 0.46
N GLN A 210 24.63 9.20 0.85
CA GLN A 210 23.67 8.49 0.00
C GLN A 210 22.51 9.38 -0.46
N LEU A 211 21.93 10.19 0.44
CA LEU A 211 20.86 11.12 0.08
C LEU A 211 21.35 12.27 -0.81
N THR A 212 22.59 12.71 -0.62
CA THR A 212 23.22 13.75 -1.47
C THR A 212 23.49 13.23 -2.89
N ILE A 213 23.92 11.97 -3.00
CA ILE A 213 24.08 11.30 -4.30
C ILE A 213 22.70 11.16 -4.98
N ALA A 214 21.68 10.73 -4.23
CA ALA A 214 20.33 10.58 -4.76
C ALA A 214 19.74 11.91 -5.23
N SER A 215 19.92 13.00 -4.48
CA SER A 215 19.44 14.34 -4.89
C SER A 215 20.15 14.86 -6.14
N THR A 216 21.46 14.61 -6.25
CA THR A 216 22.25 14.97 -7.43
C THR A 216 21.80 14.16 -8.66
N ALA A 217 21.56 12.86 -8.50
CA ALA A 217 21.04 12.00 -9.56
C ALA A 217 19.64 12.46 -10.00
N LEU A 218 18.77 12.82 -9.05
CA LEU A 218 17.41 13.30 -9.33
C LEU A 218 17.43 14.56 -10.19
N ALA A 219 18.35 15.49 -9.90
CA ALA A 219 18.53 16.71 -10.68
C ALA A 219 18.98 16.46 -12.14
N ALA A 220 19.55 15.28 -12.44
CA ALA A 220 19.99 14.89 -13.78
C ALA A 220 18.96 14.05 -14.55
N VAL A 221 17.97 13.45 -13.88
CA VAL A 221 16.96 12.60 -14.53
C VAL A 221 15.97 13.44 -15.33
N ARG A 222 15.61 12.94 -16.51
CA ARG A 222 14.71 13.60 -17.48
C ARG A 222 13.52 12.72 -17.86
N SER A 223 13.40 11.51 -17.31
CA SER A 223 12.32 10.58 -17.66
C SER A 223 11.81 9.85 -16.43
N ALA A 224 10.55 9.38 -16.48
CA ALA A 224 9.96 8.62 -15.38
C ALA A 224 10.75 7.33 -15.10
N ASP A 225 11.28 6.67 -16.12
CA ASP A 225 12.01 5.40 -16.01
C ASP A 225 13.35 5.52 -15.28
N GLY A 226 13.95 6.72 -15.25
CA GLY A 226 15.18 7.00 -14.53
C GLY A 226 14.98 7.21 -13.02
N ILE A 227 13.74 7.38 -12.56
CA ILE A 227 13.42 7.72 -11.17
C ILE A 227 13.42 6.49 -10.22
N PRO A 228 12.88 5.31 -10.58
CA PRO A 228 12.80 4.17 -9.66
C PRO A 228 14.11 3.76 -8.97
N PRO A 229 15.28 3.75 -9.65
CA PRO A 229 16.55 3.45 -8.96
C PRO A 229 16.91 4.47 -7.88
N ILE A 230 16.62 5.76 -8.12
CA ILE A 230 16.86 6.84 -7.15
C ILE A 230 15.91 6.69 -5.97
N LEU A 231 14.63 6.42 -6.23
CA LEU A 231 13.64 6.17 -5.19
C LEU A 231 14.07 5.01 -4.29
N ALA A 232 14.52 3.91 -4.88
CA ALA A 232 15.00 2.74 -4.15
C ALA A 232 16.22 3.08 -3.26
N GLN A 233 17.15 3.88 -3.76
CA GLN A 233 18.31 4.34 -3.00
C GLN A 233 17.91 5.19 -1.77
N VAL A 234 16.97 6.13 -1.95
CA VAL A 234 16.46 6.96 -0.84
C VAL A 234 15.73 6.10 0.20
N GLN A 235 14.89 5.17 -0.25
CA GLN A 235 14.18 4.25 0.63
C GLN A 235 15.13 3.34 1.40
N GLN A 236 16.19 2.83 0.77
CA GLN A 236 17.20 2.02 1.43
C GLN A 236 17.96 2.80 2.50
N ALA A 237 18.30 4.06 2.24
CA ALA A 237 18.92 4.94 3.24
C ALA A 237 17.97 5.15 4.44
N ALA A 238 16.68 5.41 4.19
CA ALA A 238 15.68 5.55 5.24
C ALA A 238 15.55 4.28 6.11
N VAL A 239 15.46 3.11 5.48
CA VAL A 239 15.42 1.81 6.19
C VAL A 239 16.68 1.59 7.02
N GLY A 240 17.86 1.97 6.50
CA GLY A 240 19.11 1.88 7.24
C GLY A 240 19.15 2.76 8.49
N VAL A 241 18.68 4.01 8.40
CA VAL A 241 18.62 4.92 9.56
C VAL A 241 17.61 4.40 10.59
N GLN A 242 16.45 3.91 10.16
CA GLN A 242 15.47 3.29 11.06
C GLN A 242 16.06 2.07 11.79
N GLY A 243 16.73 1.17 11.05
CA GLY A 243 17.39 -0.01 11.63
C GLY A 243 18.46 0.35 12.67
N LEU A 244 19.19 1.45 12.46
CA LEU A 244 20.14 1.98 13.43
C LEU A 244 19.46 2.49 14.71
N LEU A 245 18.37 3.25 14.57
CA LEU A 245 17.58 3.74 15.69
C LEU A 245 16.96 2.60 16.52
N ASP A 246 16.42 1.59 15.85
CA ASP A 246 15.82 0.41 16.48
C ASP A 246 16.86 -0.40 17.25
N ALA A 247 18.04 -0.64 16.64
CA ALA A 247 19.12 -1.36 17.29
C ALA A 247 19.63 -0.61 18.54
N ARG A 248 19.75 0.73 18.47
CA ARG A 248 20.08 1.56 19.63
C ARG A 248 19.05 1.38 20.74
N SER A 249 17.76 1.53 20.42
CA SER A 249 16.67 1.39 21.40
C SER A 249 16.68 0.02 22.07
N ALA A 250 16.80 -1.05 21.28
CA ALA A 250 16.88 -2.42 21.77
C ALA A 250 18.05 -2.63 22.74
N ALA A 251 19.23 -2.10 22.42
CA ALA A 251 20.41 -2.25 23.26
C ALA A 251 20.27 -1.53 24.62
N PHE A 252 19.72 -0.32 24.65
CA PHE A 252 19.46 0.41 25.90
C PHE A 252 18.38 -0.26 26.76
N ASN A 253 17.32 -0.78 26.14
CA ASN A 253 16.29 -1.54 26.85
C ASN A 253 16.86 -2.83 27.44
N GLN A 254 17.67 -3.57 26.67
CA GLN A 254 18.32 -4.78 27.15
C GLN A 254 19.29 -4.49 28.31
N LEU A 255 20.01 -3.36 28.28
CA LEU A 255 20.86 -2.95 29.41
C LEU A 255 20.03 -2.68 30.67
N ALA A 256 18.90 -1.97 30.55
CA ALA A 256 18.02 -1.70 31.67
C ALA A 256 17.46 -3.00 32.28
N ASP A 257 16.99 -3.92 31.45
CA ASP A 257 16.53 -5.26 31.83
C ASP A 257 17.61 -6.07 32.57
N THR A 258 18.84 -6.03 32.03
CA THR A 258 19.97 -6.77 32.60
C THR A 258 20.35 -6.19 33.96
N ARG A 259 20.34 -4.86 34.11
CA ARG A 259 20.55 -4.18 35.41
C ARG A 259 19.46 -4.48 36.43
N SER A 260 18.20 -4.56 36.00
CA SER A 260 17.08 -4.97 36.86
C SER A 260 17.26 -6.42 37.37
N THR A 261 17.70 -7.31 36.48
CA THR A 261 18.00 -8.70 36.84
C THR A 261 19.20 -8.77 37.81
N LEU A 262 20.24 -7.97 37.57
CA LEU A 262 21.39 -7.85 38.48
C LEU A 262 20.96 -7.37 39.87
N ALA A 263 20.12 -6.34 39.96
CA ALA A 263 19.61 -5.83 41.22
C ALA A 263 18.80 -6.89 41.98
N SER A 264 18.02 -7.70 41.26
CA SER A 264 17.28 -8.84 41.83
C SER A 264 18.22 -9.93 42.36
N ALA A 265 19.30 -10.23 41.63
CA ALA A 265 20.32 -11.17 42.09
C ALA A 265 21.07 -10.65 43.33
N GLN A 266 21.34 -9.34 43.39
CA GLN A 266 21.97 -8.68 44.54
C GLN A 266 21.09 -8.73 45.78
N SER A 267 19.80 -8.43 45.65
CA SER A 267 18.88 -8.34 46.80
C SER A 267 18.73 -9.67 47.54
N ILE A 268 18.88 -10.80 46.84
CA ILE A 268 18.83 -12.14 47.43
C ILE A 268 20.21 -12.73 47.77
N GLY A 269 21.29 -11.99 47.51
CA GLY A 269 22.66 -12.48 47.72
C GLY A 269 23.00 -13.72 46.88
N ALA A 270 22.60 -13.73 45.61
CA ALA A 270 23.03 -14.72 44.63
C ALA A 270 24.53 -14.56 44.30
N ALA A 271 25.17 -15.60 43.77
CA ALA A 271 26.58 -15.55 43.39
C ALA A 271 26.76 -14.73 42.09
N LEU A 272 27.22 -13.49 42.22
CA LEU A 272 27.28 -12.54 41.09
C LEU A 272 28.56 -12.60 40.25
N GLY A 273 29.63 -13.22 40.76
CA GLY A 273 30.93 -13.20 40.09
C GLY A 273 31.35 -11.80 39.63
N ASN A 274 31.85 -11.69 38.40
CA ASN A 274 32.20 -10.40 37.77
C ASN A 274 31.09 -9.83 36.86
N HIS A 275 29.86 -10.36 36.91
CA HIS A 275 28.75 -9.85 36.08
C HIS A 275 28.54 -8.31 36.23
N PRO A 276 28.61 -7.70 37.43
CA PRO A 276 28.52 -6.24 37.56
C PRO A 276 29.59 -5.49 36.76
N GLY A 277 30.83 -5.99 36.76
CA GLY A 277 31.95 -5.41 36.04
C GLY A 277 31.74 -5.49 34.53
N THR A 278 31.38 -6.67 34.02
CA THR A 278 31.07 -6.89 32.60
C THR A 278 29.94 -5.99 32.12
N ILE A 279 28.83 -5.91 32.87
CA ILE A 279 27.69 -5.04 32.54
C ILE A 279 28.10 -3.56 32.50
N ASN A 280 28.97 -3.12 33.40
CA ASN A 280 29.49 -1.74 33.39
C ASN A 280 30.38 -1.45 32.16
N VAL A 281 31.23 -2.41 31.76
CA VAL A 281 32.03 -2.29 30.53
C VAL A 281 31.13 -2.22 29.30
N LEU A 282 30.14 -3.10 29.19
CA LEU A 282 29.17 -3.11 28.08
C LEU A 282 28.35 -1.81 28.03
N ALA A 283 27.96 -1.26 29.18
CA ALA A 283 27.29 0.04 29.24
C ALA A 283 28.18 1.19 28.75
N GLY A 284 29.47 1.15 29.07
CA GLY A 284 30.46 2.10 28.55
C GLY A 284 30.60 2.01 27.03
N GLN A 285 30.74 0.78 26.50
CA GLN A 285 30.78 0.54 25.05
C GLN A 285 29.49 0.99 24.35
N LEU A 286 28.33 0.72 24.96
CA LEU A 286 27.02 1.12 24.42
C LEU A 286 26.89 2.63 24.27
N SER A 287 27.46 3.38 25.21
CA SER A 287 27.41 4.85 25.19
C SER A 287 28.20 5.44 24.01
N GLY A 288 29.24 4.76 23.54
CA GLY A 288 30.06 5.15 22.38
C GLY A 288 29.72 4.40 21.09
N ALA A 289 28.76 3.47 21.10
CA ALA A 289 28.39 2.70 19.92
C ALA A 289 27.74 3.58 18.86
N ALA A 290 28.18 3.45 17.60
CA ALA A 290 27.82 4.35 16.52
C ALA A 290 27.04 3.67 15.38
N ASP A 291 27.17 2.36 15.23
CA ASP A 291 26.61 1.58 14.13
C ASP A 291 25.73 0.43 14.61
N GLN A 292 24.91 -0.09 13.70
CA GLN A 292 23.90 -1.10 13.97
C GLN A 292 24.50 -2.43 14.46
N ALA A 293 25.62 -2.86 13.87
CA ALA A 293 26.24 -4.14 14.20
C ALA A 293 26.82 -4.13 15.62
N THR A 294 27.43 -3.00 16.02
CA THR A 294 27.92 -2.79 17.38
C THR A 294 26.79 -2.83 18.41
N PHE A 295 25.66 -2.15 18.16
CA PHE A 295 24.49 -2.22 19.05
C PHE A 295 23.94 -3.65 19.19
N GLN A 296 23.83 -4.39 18.08
CA GLN A 296 23.34 -5.77 18.09
C GLN A 296 24.27 -6.70 18.86
N SER A 297 25.59 -6.55 18.68
CA SER A 297 26.59 -7.32 19.43
C SER A 297 26.50 -7.09 20.93
N ILE A 298 26.39 -5.83 21.37
CA ILE A 298 26.24 -5.48 22.78
C ILE A 298 24.93 -6.02 23.35
N THR A 299 23.83 -5.92 22.59
CA THR A 299 22.52 -6.48 22.98
C THR A 299 22.62 -7.97 23.24
N ALA A 300 23.28 -8.73 22.36
CA ALA A 300 23.47 -10.17 22.52
C ALA A 300 24.31 -10.49 23.77
N GLN A 301 25.38 -9.74 24.04
CA GLN A 301 26.22 -9.92 25.22
C GLN A 301 25.44 -9.63 26.52
N LEU A 302 24.69 -8.52 26.56
CA LEU A 302 23.84 -8.18 27.71
C LEU A 302 22.76 -9.25 27.95
N TYR A 303 22.21 -9.83 26.88
CA TYR A 303 21.28 -10.95 27.00
C TYR A 303 21.93 -12.17 27.65
N GLN A 304 23.17 -12.53 27.29
CA GLN A 304 23.88 -13.63 27.95
C GLN A 304 24.16 -13.35 29.43
N GLU A 305 24.52 -12.11 29.78
CA GLU A 305 24.67 -11.69 31.17
C GLU A 305 23.35 -11.81 31.95
N LYS A 306 22.23 -11.38 31.36
CA LYS A 306 20.89 -11.52 31.94
C LYS A 306 20.55 -13.00 32.22
N GLN A 307 20.81 -13.89 31.27
CA GLN A 307 20.54 -15.33 31.43
C GLN A 307 21.43 -15.98 32.51
N SER A 308 22.69 -15.56 32.60
CA SER A 308 23.62 -16.03 33.63
C SER A 308 23.17 -15.58 35.03
N LEU A 309 22.76 -14.32 35.16
CA LEU A 309 22.19 -13.78 36.41
C LEU A 309 20.89 -14.47 36.80
N ALA A 310 19.98 -14.72 35.84
CA ALA A 310 18.76 -15.48 36.09
C ALA A 310 19.06 -16.90 36.60
N SER A 311 20.10 -17.55 36.06
CA SER A 311 20.56 -18.85 36.54
C SER A 311 21.13 -18.77 37.95
N ALA A 312 21.90 -17.74 38.27
CA ALA A 312 22.41 -17.52 39.62
C ALA A 312 21.29 -17.27 40.65
N ILE A 313 20.24 -16.54 40.25
CA ILE A 313 19.03 -16.36 41.07
C ILE A 313 18.37 -17.71 41.33
N TYR A 314 18.12 -18.48 40.28
CA TYR A 314 17.48 -19.80 40.40
C TYR A 314 18.28 -20.74 41.33
N LEU A 315 19.60 -20.81 41.17
CA LEU A 315 20.46 -21.63 42.03
C LEU A 315 20.42 -21.18 43.50
N LYS A 316 20.36 -19.86 43.74
CA LYS A 316 20.26 -19.32 45.10
C LYS A 316 18.92 -19.65 45.76
N GLU A 317 17.83 -19.53 45.01
CA GLU A 317 16.48 -19.83 45.52
C GLU A 317 16.32 -21.33 45.79
N THR A 318 16.91 -22.20 44.96
CA THR A 318 16.82 -23.67 45.05
C THR A 318 17.87 -24.34 45.94
N VAL A 319 18.52 -23.58 46.83
CA VAL A 319 19.37 -24.19 47.89
C VAL A 319 18.50 -25.11 48.77
N PRO A 320 18.96 -26.32 49.16
CA PRO A 320 18.21 -27.18 50.08
C PRO A 320 17.73 -26.45 51.34
N VAL A 321 16.53 -26.77 51.81
CA VAL A 321 16.02 -26.22 53.08
C VAL A 321 16.73 -26.91 54.23
N ALA A 322 17.59 -26.18 54.94
CA ALA A 322 18.37 -26.73 56.04
C ALA A 322 17.49 -27.40 57.09
N TYR A 323 17.75 -28.68 57.34
CA TYR A 323 17.04 -29.50 58.32
C TYR A 323 17.93 -30.67 58.74
N ASN A 324 17.98 -30.99 60.04
CA ASN A 324 18.65 -32.19 60.51
C ASN A 324 17.72 -33.40 60.33
N ALA A 325 17.72 -33.99 59.13
CA ALA A 325 16.79 -35.06 58.77
C ALA A 325 17.10 -36.41 59.44
N GLY A 326 18.31 -36.61 59.98
CA GLY A 326 18.75 -37.90 60.52
C GLY A 326 18.68 -39.02 59.48
N VAL A 327 18.35 -40.23 59.92
CA VAL A 327 18.15 -41.41 59.06
C VAL A 327 16.68 -41.51 58.64
N GLY A 328 16.42 -41.88 57.40
CA GLY A 328 15.07 -42.05 56.85
C GLY A 328 14.68 -41.02 55.77
N LYS A 329 13.37 -40.97 55.47
CA LYS A 329 12.78 -40.11 54.42
C LYS A 329 12.06 -38.93 55.05
N VAL A 330 12.47 -37.71 54.69
CA VAL A 330 11.86 -36.48 55.18
C VAL A 330 11.63 -35.50 54.02
N ILE A 331 10.45 -34.90 53.96
CA ILE A 331 10.13 -33.77 53.10
C ILE A 331 10.14 -32.53 53.97
N VAL A 332 10.88 -31.50 53.58
CA VAL A 332 10.96 -30.22 54.30
C VAL A 332 10.48 -29.12 53.38
N ILE A 333 9.52 -28.33 53.83
CA ILE A 333 8.88 -27.26 53.08
C ILE A 333 9.14 -25.96 53.83
N SER A 334 9.89 -25.04 53.20
CA SER A 334 10.06 -23.68 53.70
C SER A 334 9.00 -22.77 53.09
N LEU A 335 8.17 -22.20 53.96
CA LEU A 335 7.14 -21.21 53.61
C LEU A 335 7.76 -19.85 53.28
N SER A 336 8.85 -19.44 53.94
CA SER A 336 9.48 -18.15 53.61
C SER A 336 10.15 -18.18 52.24
N ARG A 337 10.79 -19.32 51.91
CA ARG A 337 11.53 -19.49 50.66
C ARG A 337 10.68 -20.04 49.52
N GLN A 338 9.51 -20.61 49.83
CA GLN A 338 8.68 -21.35 48.87
C GLN A 338 9.48 -22.48 48.18
N VAL A 339 10.20 -23.26 48.99
CA VAL A 339 11.05 -24.37 48.53
C VAL A 339 10.66 -25.66 49.25
N LEU A 340 10.61 -26.75 48.51
CA LEU A 340 10.51 -28.11 49.05
C LEU A 340 11.83 -28.85 48.81
N THR A 341 12.35 -29.48 49.86
CA THR A 341 13.51 -30.38 49.80
C THR A 341 13.12 -31.76 50.30
N ALA A 342 13.45 -32.81 49.55
CA ALA A 342 13.34 -34.19 49.99
C ALA A 342 14.72 -34.70 50.43
N TYR A 343 14.79 -35.29 51.62
CA TYR A 343 15.99 -35.84 52.24
C TYR A 343 15.88 -37.36 52.40
N GLN A 344 16.92 -38.07 51.93
CA GLN A 344 17.17 -39.49 52.19
C GLN A 344 18.42 -39.62 53.07
N ASP A 345 18.25 -40.11 54.29
CA ASP A 345 19.34 -40.36 55.25
C ASP A 345 20.28 -39.14 55.41
N GLY A 346 19.67 -37.96 55.60
CA GLY A 346 20.40 -36.70 55.77
C GLY A 346 20.84 -36.04 54.46
N ASN A 347 20.76 -36.73 53.32
CA ASN A 347 21.18 -36.20 52.02
C ASN A 347 20.00 -35.66 51.22
N ALA A 348 20.08 -34.43 50.72
CA ALA A 348 19.06 -33.85 49.86
C ALA A 348 19.07 -34.54 48.49
N ILE A 349 17.97 -35.19 48.11
CA ILE A 349 17.82 -35.91 46.82
C ILE A 349 16.99 -35.13 45.79
N LEU A 350 16.20 -34.16 46.25
CA LEU A 350 15.39 -33.28 45.41
C LEU A 350 15.26 -31.94 46.13
N THR A 351 15.45 -30.85 45.39
CA THR A 351 15.02 -29.51 45.84
C THR A 351 14.28 -28.84 44.70
N THR A 352 13.14 -28.23 44.99
CA THR A 352 12.30 -27.59 43.98
C THR A 352 11.54 -26.41 44.55
N LEU A 353 11.29 -25.41 43.71
CA LEU A 353 10.39 -24.32 44.04
C LEU A 353 8.95 -24.83 44.10
N VAL A 354 8.18 -24.35 45.07
CA VAL A 354 6.78 -24.72 45.27
C VAL A 354 5.89 -23.49 45.34
N ALA A 355 4.58 -23.69 45.36
CA ALA A 355 3.62 -22.67 45.75
C ALA A 355 2.73 -23.21 46.86
N THR A 356 2.71 -22.52 47.99
CA THR A 356 1.98 -22.92 49.21
C THR A 356 0.73 -22.07 49.40
N GLY A 357 0.01 -22.31 50.50
CA GLY A 357 -1.21 -21.60 50.86
C GLY A 357 -1.03 -20.10 50.97
N ARG A 358 -2.03 -19.36 50.48
CA ARG A 358 -2.09 -17.90 50.64
C ARG A 358 -2.29 -17.50 52.11
N PRO A 359 -1.98 -16.25 52.51
CA PRO A 359 -2.11 -15.84 53.91
C PRO A 359 -3.50 -16.10 54.53
N GLN A 360 -4.57 -16.01 53.75
CA GLN A 360 -5.94 -16.25 54.21
C GLN A 360 -6.30 -17.74 54.31
N LEU A 361 -5.57 -18.62 53.59
CA LEU A 361 -5.75 -20.07 53.57
C LEU A 361 -4.36 -20.73 53.61
N PRO A 362 -3.62 -20.58 54.72
CA PRO A 362 -2.21 -20.89 54.77
C PRO A 362 -1.97 -22.41 54.81
N THR A 363 -0.79 -22.82 54.36
CA THR A 363 -0.25 -24.14 54.70
C THR A 363 0.28 -24.06 56.14
N PRO A 364 -0.30 -24.80 57.12
CA PRO A 364 0.11 -24.66 58.51
C PRO A 364 1.52 -25.22 58.76
N PRO A 365 2.39 -24.50 59.49
CA PRO A 365 3.68 -25.05 59.94
C PRO A 365 3.45 -26.22 60.90
N GLY A 366 4.40 -27.16 60.96
CA GLY A 366 4.32 -28.34 61.82
C GLY A 366 5.07 -29.54 61.28
N VAL A 367 5.03 -30.64 62.04
CA VAL A 367 5.54 -31.96 61.64
C VAL A 367 4.36 -32.89 61.42
N TYR A 368 4.31 -33.48 60.24
CA TYR A 368 3.22 -34.28 59.72
C TYR A 368 3.75 -35.56 59.06
N HIS A 369 2.85 -36.40 58.56
CA HIS A 369 3.20 -37.59 57.78
C HIS A 369 2.25 -37.73 56.60
N ILE A 370 2.77 -38.20 55.47
CA ILE A 370 1.91 -38.63 54.37
C ILE A 370 1.07 -39.81 54.86
N PHE A 371 -0.25 -39.67 54.91
CA PHE A 371 -1.13 -40.76 55.36
C PHE A 371 -1.99 -41.32 54.23
N ALA A 372 -2.18 -40.57 53.14
CA ALA A 372 -2.91 -41.03 51.97
C ALA A 372 -2.26 -40.56 50.67
N ARG A 373 -2.43 -41.36 49.61
CA ARG A 373 -1.83 -41.16 48.30
C ARG A 373 -2.83 -41.53 47.21
N TYR A 374 -3.06 -40.63 46.26
CA TYR A 374 -4.01 -40.81 45.16
C TYR A 374 -3.36 -40.48 43.80
N SER A 375 -3.66 -41.30 42.80
CA SER A 375 -3.23 -41.09 41.41
C SER A 375 -4.18 -41.82 40.43
N PRO A 376 -4.80 -41.10 39.47
CA PRO A 376 -4.96 -39.65 39.43
C PRO A 376 -5.90 -39.15 40.54
N TYR A 377 -5.92 -37.84 40.78
CA TYR A 377 -6.84 -37.22 41.75
C TYR A 377 -7.52 -35.99 41.17
N LYS A 378 -8.82 -35.85 41.42
CA LYS A 378 -9.59 -34.68 40.99
C LYS A 378 -9.94 -33.82 42.20
N PHE A 379 -9.38 -32.62 42.25
CA PHE A 379 -9.75 -31.63 43.25
C PHE A 379 -11.10 -31.00 42.88
N ILE A 380 -12.00 -30.93 43.87
CA ILE A 380 -13.30 -30.29 43.75
C ILE A 380 -13.40 -29.26 44.87
N SER A 381 -13.75 -28.02 44.53
CA SER A 381 -13.84 -26.95 45.52
C SER A 381 -14.94 -27.24 46.54
N PRO A 382 -14.64 -27.15 47.85
CA PRO A 382 -15.66 -27.23 48.88
C PRO A 382 -16.45 -25.92 49.03
N TRP A 383 -15.99 -24.84 48.40
CA TRP A 383 -16.70 -23.57 48.38
C TRP A 383 -17.72 -23.54 47.23
N PRO A 384 -18.89 -22.89 47.40
CA PRO A 384 -19.86 -22.76 46.32
C PRO A 384 -19.39 -21.75 45.26
N TYR A 385 -19.89 -21.91 44.03
CA TYR A 385 -19.64 -20.96 42.95
C TYR A 385 -20.06 -19.55 43.37
N GLY A 386 -19.17 -18.57 43.15
CA GLY A 386 -19.34 -17.19 43.61
C GLY A 386 -18.64 -16.84 44.93
N SER A 387 -18.12 -17.83 45.66
CA SER A 387 -17.20 -17.58 46.78
C SER A 387 -15.87 -17.00 46.29
N PRO A 388 -15.23 -16.07 47.03
CA PRO A 388 -13.87 -15.61 46.71
C PRO A 388 -12.81 -16.73 46.81
N TRP A 389 -13.15 -17.87 47.42
CA TRP A 389 -12.29 -19.06 47.57
C TRP A 389 -12.72 -20.22 46.66
N TRP A 390 -13.70 -19.99 45.77
CA TRP A 390 -14.09 -20.99 44.80
C TRP A 390 -12.96 -21.24 43.80
N TYR A 391 -12.77 -22.50 43.41
CA TYR A 391 -11.87 -22.87 42.33
C TYR A 391 -12.52 -23.94 41.42
N PRO A 392 -12.22 -23.92 40.11
CA PRO A 392 -12.75 -24.92 39.18
C PRO A 392 -12.16 -26.30 39.50
N SER A 393 -12.92 -27.36 39.26
CA SER A 393 -12.39 -28.71 39.44
C SER A 393 -11.20 -28.95 38.54
N ALA A 394 -10.13 -29.54 39.08
CA ALA A 394 -8.89 -29.75 38.36
C ALA A 394 -8.31 -31.14 38.62
N TRP A 395 -7.77 -31.76 37.58
CA TRP A 395 -7.08 -33.04 37.67
C TRP A 395 -5.60 -32.83 37.97
N THR A 396 -5.08 -33.70 38.83
CA THR A 396 -3.65 -33.83 39.10
C THR A 396 -3.24 -35.28 38.94
N SER A 397 -1.97 -35.48 38.62
CA SER A 397 -1.42 -36.81 38.39
C SER A 397 -1.11 -37.52 39.71
N PHE A 398 -0.62 -36.78 40.69
CA PHE A 398 -0.16 -37.29 41.98
C PHE A 398 -0.65 -36.37 43.10
N ALA A 399 -1.28 -36.93 44.13
CA ALA A 399 -1.70 -36.20 45.31
C ALA A 399 -1.36 -36.97 46.58
N MET A 400 -0.57 -36.36 47.47
CA MET A 400 -0.15 -36.94 48.74
C MET A 400 -0.70 -36.11 49.90
N GLU A 401 -1.65 -36.67 50.65
CA GLU A 401 -2.27 -35.98 51.79
C GLU A 401 -1.38 -36.12 53.03
N PHE A 402 -1.09 -35.00 53.68
CA PHE A 402 -0.21 -34.95 54.85
C PHE A 402 -0.84 -34.26 56.06
N ILE A 403 -1.87 -33.43 55.86
CA ILE A 403 -2.72 -32.92 56.95
C ILE A 403 -4.18 -33.22 56.62
N GLY A 404 -4.91 -33.76 57.60
CA GLY A 404 -6.35 -33.96 57.46
C GLY A 404 -7.09 -32.65 57.17
N GLY A 405 -8.20 -32.74 56.44
CA GLY A 405 -8.93 -31.57 55.95
C GLY A 405 -8.52 -31.14 54.54
N GLY A 406 -7.80 -31.99 53.81
CA GLY A 406 -7.52 -31.79 52.38
C GLY A 406 -6.25 -31.02 52.06
N TYR A 407 -5.20 -31.15 52.88
CA TYR A 407 -3.89 -30.56 52.59
C TYR A 407 -3.00 -31.58 51.88
N PHE A 408 -2.75 -31.32 50.59
CA PHE A 408 -1.99 -32.20 49.73
C PHE A 408 -0.69 -31.57 49.26
N ILE A 409 0.33 -32.40 49.05
CA ILE A 409 1.45 -32.13 48.15
C ILE A 409 1.07 -32.74 46.79
N HIS A 410 1.00 -31.93 45.74
CA HIS A 410 0.52 -32.40 44.42
C HIS A 410 1.06 -31.59 43.24
N ASP A 411 1.02 -32.16 42.04
CA ASP A 411 1.32 -31.44 40.80
C ASP A 411 0.20 -30.45 40.46
N ALA A 412 0.55 -29.32 39.84
CA ALA A 412 -0.41 -28.29 39.45
C ALA A 412 -0.24 -27.93 37.96
N PRO A 413 -0.83 -28.70 37.03
CA PRO A 413 -0.68 -28.46 35.59
C PRO A 413 -1.19 -27.09 35.12
N TRP A 414 -2.03 -26.43 35.92
CA TRP A 414 -2.55 -25.08 35.65
C TRP A 414 -1.59 -23.95 36.08
N ARG A 415 -0.48 -24.25 36.76
CA ARG A 415 0.40 -23.23 37.36
C ARG A 415 1.67 -23.03 36.54
N SER A 416 1.95 -21.77 36.21
CA SER A 416 3.13 -21.33 35.47
C SER A 416 4.25 -20.74 36.34
N TRP A 417 3.99 -20.44 37.62
CA TRP A 417 4.94 -19.79 38.52
C TRP A 417 4.99 -20.43 39.92
N TYR A 418 6.22 -20.66 40.39
CA TYR A 418 6.60 -21.27 41.66
C TYR A 418 7.76 -20.48 42.27
N GLY A 419 7.96 -20.59 43.59
CA GLY A 419 9.04 -19.92 44.30
C GLY A 419 8.60 -18.69 45.09
N PRO A 420 9.54 -17.87 45.59
CA PRO A 420 9.25 -16.78 46.52
C PRO A 420 8.11 -15.87 46.02
N GLY A 421 7.11 -15.63 46.89
CA GLY A 421 5.94 -14.81 46.57
C GLY A 421 4.79 -15.55 45.84
N ALA A 422 4.98 -16.80 45.40
CA ALA A 422 3.92 -17.58 44.76
C ALA A 422 2.71 -17.79 45.67
N ASN A 423 2.93 -17.87 46.99
CA ASN A 423 1.89 -17.89 48.01
C ASN A 423 1.13 -16.56 48.14
N LEU A 424 1.74 -15.42 47.79
CA LEU A 424 1.14 -14.10 47.98
C LEU A 424 0.24 -13.70 46.80
N TYR A 425 0.73 -13.81 45.56
CA TYR A 425 -0.03 -13.36 44.39
C TYR A 425 -1.06 -14.39 43.92
N ASN A 426 -0.70 -15.67 43.94
CA ASN A 426 -1.57 -16.75 43.50
C ASN A 426 -1.38 -17.97 44.41
N GLY A 427 -1.48 -17.78 45.72
CA GLY A 427 -1.30 -18.88 46.67
C GLY A 427 -2.41 -19.91 46.60
N THR A 428 -2.12 -21.12 47.04
CA THR A 428 -3.10 -22.22 47.05
C THR A 428 -4.14 -22.02 48.17
N HIS A 429 -5.05 -22.98 48.33
CA HIS A 429 -5.99 -23.06 49.45
C HIS A 429 -5.42 -23.86 50.64
N GLY A 430 -4.09 -23.95 50.75
CA GLY A 430 -3.38 -24.68 51.81
C GLY A 430 -2.51 -25.84 51.30
N CYS A 431 -2.82 -26.35 50.11
CA CYS A 431 -2.00 -27.37 49.44
C CYS A 431 -0.61 -26.85 49.05
N VAL A 432 0.32 -27.76 48.76
CA VAL A 432 1.66 -27.46 48.28
C VAL A 432 1.72 -27.91 46.82
N ASN A 433 1.69 -26.94 45.91
CA ASN A 433 1.80 -27.19 44.48
C ASN A 433 3.27 -27.36 44.12
N VAL A 434 3.57 -28.45 43.42
CA VAL A 434 4.92 -28.84 42.99
C VAL A 434 4.95 -28.93 41.45
N PRO A 435 6.02 -28.50 40.77
CA PRO A 435 6.15 -28.74 39.33
C PRO A 435 6.09 -30.24 39.00
N TYR A 436 5.52 -30.58 37.85
CA TYR A 436 5.20 -31.98 37.50
C TYR A 436 6.37 -32.95 37.63
N SER A 437 7.53 -32.62 37.06
CA SER A 437 8.72 -33.51 37.07
C SER A 437 9.25 -33.76 38.51
N PRO A 438 9.53 -32.74 39.33
CA PRO A 438 9.81 -32.91 40.76
C PRO A 438 8.73 -33.70 41.51
N MET A 439 7.45 -33.48 41.22
CA MET A 439 6.36 -34.20 41.88
C MET A 439 6.36 -35.70 41.54
N ALA A 440 6.64 -36.06 40.29
CA ALA A 440 6.75 -37.46 39.88
C ALA A 440 7.89 -38.19 40.62
N THR A 441 9.05 -37.53 40.75
CA THR A 441 10.17 -38.04 41.56
C THR A 441 9.77 -38.21 43.02
N LEU A 442 9.13 -37.18 43.60
CA LEU A 442 8.70 -37.18 44.99
C LEU A 442 7.67 -38.29 45.27
N TRP A 443 6.70 -38.47 44.39
CA TRP A 443 5.68 -39.52 44.46
C TRP A 443 6.30 -40.92 44.48
N ASN A 444 7.22 -41.21 43.56
CA ASN A 444 7.86 -42.52 43.50
C ASN A 444 8.72 -42.79 44.74
N TRP A 445 9.31 -41.76 45.32
CA TRP A 445 10.20 -41.88 46.46
C TRP A 445 9.48 -41.92 47.83
N ALA A 446 8.38 -41.20 48.02
CA ALA A 446 7.72 -41.00 49.33
C ALA A 446 6.51 -41.93 49.56
N PRO A 447 6.64 -43.06 50.29
CA PRO A 447 5.50 -43.87 50.73
C PRO A 447 4.68 -43.20 51.85
N ASN A 448 3.50 -43.75 52.13
CA ASN A 448 2.75 -43.44 53.36
C ASN A 448 3.67 -43.63 54.59
N GLY A 449 3.57 -42.74 55.55
CA GLY A 449 4.44 -42.64 56.73
C GLY A 449 5.62 -41.67 56.56
N THR A 450 5.96 -41.25 55.33
CA THR A 450 7.05 -40.29 55.08
C THR A 450 6.78 -38.98 55.82
N THR A 451 7.75 -38.51 56.61
CA THR A 451 7.64 -37.29 57.40
C THR A 451 7.59 -36.06 56.51
N VAL A 452 6.70 -35.12 56.82
CA VAL A 452 6.59 -33.81 56.17
C VAL A 452 6.74 -32.72 57.23
N VAL A 453 7.78 -31.90 57.10
CA VAL A 453 8.06 -30.77 57.97
C VAL A 453 7.73 -29.49 57.21
N VAL A 454 6.83 -28.68 57.76
CA VAL A 454 6.50 -27.35 57.24
C VAL A 454 7.04 -26.32 58.23
N GLN A 455 7.91 -25.43 57.75
CA GLN A 455 8.57 -24.41 58.56
C GLN A 455 8.70 -23.09 57.80
N TYR A 456 9.07 -22.02 58.49
CA TYR A 456 9.37 -20.75 57.83
C TYR A 456 10.76 -20.75 57.24
#